data_AF-A0A382XGE6-F1
#
_entry.id   AF-A0A382XGE6-F1
#
_cell.length_a   1.000
_cell.length_b   1.000
_cell.length_c   1.000
_cell.angle_alpha   90.00
_cell.angle_beta   90.00
_cell.angle_gamma   90.00
#
_symmetry.space_group_name_H-M   'P 1'
#
loop_
_entity.id
_entity.type
_entity.pdbx_description
1 polymer ?
#
loop_
_entity_poly.entity_id
_entity_poly.type
_entity_poly.pdbx_seq_one_letter_code
_entity_poly.pdbx_strand_id
1 'polypeptide(L)'
;LNALKDILIYGGISDCDMEKGMVRCDVNISVRPKGEDKLGVKVEIKNMNTFSGVRRAINYEVPRQIETLESGGTLVQETRRWDDVAGITESMRTKEHAHDYRYFPEPDIMPLKPDEAWLAEVRSHIVELPLARKQRFMTNYGIPAQDADVFVGNVPLGGFFEKAVEGAKNAKAIANWVINNLQARLIETGTTVDELKFEPAAIRELVGIIDAGTISSKGGQEVFAELFENGGSPVAIVEAKGLAQVSESGELDKWCQDAIDSNPGPADDY
;
A
#
# COMPACT_ATOMS: atom_id res chain seq x y z
N LEU A 1 -9.08 -5.91 -9.77
CA LEU A 1 -9.30 -4.45 -9.99
C LEU A 1 -8.28 -3.61 -9.22
N ASN A 2 -8.09 -3.80 -7.91
CA ASN A 2 -7.06 -3.10 -7.14
C ASN A 2 -5.67 -3.17 -7.79
N ALA A 3 -5.19 -4.38 -8.16
CA ALA A 3 -3.88 -4.51 -8.81
C ALA A 3 -3.72 -3.66 -10.09
N LEU A 4 -4.78 -3.50 -10.91
CA LEU A 4 -4.73 -2.64 -12.10
C LEU A 4 -4.65 -1.16 -11.71
N LYS A 5 -5.47 -0.75 -10.73
CA LYS A 5 -5.43 0.60 -10.16
C LYS A 5 -4.03 0.93 -9.63
N ASP A 6 -3.45 0.02 -8.84
CA ASP A 6 -2.14 0.23 -8.22
C ASP A 6 -1.05 0.39 -9.29
N ILE A 7 -1.09 -0.40 -10.37
CA ILE A 7 -0.15 -0.26 -11.50
C ILE A 7 -0.26 1.12 -12.17
N LEU A 8 -1.49 1.59 -12.42
CA LEU A 8 -1.72 2.88 -13.11
C LEU A 8 -1.29 4.07 -12.24
N ILE A 9 -1.56 4.01 -10.94
CA ILE A 9 -1.13 5.03 -9.97
C ILE A 9 0.40 5.01 -9.84
N TYR A 10 1.00 3.84 -9.69
CA TYR A 10 2.46 3.70 -9.61
C TYR A 10 3.17 4.24 -10.85
N GLY A 11 2.63 3.95 -12.03
CA GLY A 11 3.17 4.44 -13.29
C GLY A 11 2.93 5.94 -13.54
N GLY A 12 2.24 6.65 -12.64
CA GLY A 12 1.89 8.06 -12.83
C GLY A 12 0.96 8.30 -14.02
N ILE A 13 0.20 7.29 -14.45
CA ILE A 13 -0.66 7.35 -15.65
C ILE A 13 -2.03 7.94 -15.31
N SER A 14 -2.56 7.64 -14.12
CA SER A 14 -3.86 8.11 -13.65
C SER A 14 -3.98 7.99 -12.14
N ASP A 15 -4.65 8.94 -11.49
CA ASP A 15 -5.00 8.88 -10.06
C ASP A 15 -6.02 7.77 -9.74
N CYS A 16 -6.69 7.25 -10.78
CA CYS A 16 -7.65 6.15 -10.70
C CYS A 16 -8.75 6.34 -9.63
N ASP A 17 -9.20 7.57 -9.46
CA ASP A 17 -10.29 7.94 -8.57
C ASP A 17 -11.66 7.57 -9.20
N MET A 18 -12.32 6.56 -8.62
CA MET A 18 -13.61 6.09 -9.11
C MET A 18 -14.75 7.07 -8.85
N GLU A 19 -14.70 7.83 -7.75
CA GLU A 19 -15.76 8.79 -7.40
C GLU A 19 -15.75 9.96 -8.40
N LYS A 20 -14.57 10.30 -8.91
CA LYS A 20 -14.39 11.26 -10.01
C LYS A 20 -14.58 10.64 -11.40
N GLY A 21 -14.91 9.36 -11.50
CA GLY A 21 -15.14 8.67 -12.77
C GLY A 21 -13.87 8.41 -13.62
N MET A 22 -12.68 8.51 -13.01
CA MET A 22 -11.40 8.27 -13.70
C MET A 22 -11.17 6.78 -14.00
N VAL A 23 -11.86 5.90 -13.29
CA VAL A 23 -11.92 4.46 -13.59
C VAL A 23 -13.37 4.06 -13.75
N ARG A 24 -13.66 3.38 -14.86
CA ARG A 24 -14.97 2.78 -15.13
C ARG A 24 -14.77 1.31 -15.44
N CYS A 25 -15.71 0.48 -14.98
CA CYS A 25 -15.67 -0.96 -15.19
C CYS A 25 -17.07 -1.46 -15.48
N ASP A 26 -17.22 -2.11 -16.63
CA ASP A 26 -18.37 -2.95 -16.94
C ASP A 26 -17.95 -4.42 -16.74
N VAL A 27 -18.88 -5.24 -16.24
CA VAL A 27 -18.62 -6.65 -15.92
C VAL A 27 -19.31 -7.53 -16.93
N ASN A 28 -18.57 -8.44 -17.54
CA ASN A 28 -19.13 -9.49 -18.38
C ASN A 28 -19.04 -10.82 -17.64
N ILE A 29 -20.18 -11.47 -17.43
CA ILE A 29 -20.25 -12.69 -16.61
C ILE A 29 -21.15 -13.75 -17.24
N SER A 30 -20.70 -14.99 -17.17
CA SER A 30 -21.41 -16.19 -17.60
C SER A 30 -21.02 -17.34 -16.68
N VAL A 31 -21.99 -18.17 -16.29
CA VAL A 31 -21.73 -19.43 -15.58
C VAL A 31 -21.71 -20.61 -16.55
N ARG A 32 -21.02 -21.69 -16.18
CA ARG A 32 -21.03 -22.96 -16.90
C ARG A 32 -20.87 -24.14 -15.93
N PRO A 33 -21.40 -25.33 -16.26
CA PRO A 33 -21.17 -26.54 -15.47
C PRO A 33 -19.69 -26.88 -15.36
N LYS A 34 -19.28 -27.43 -14.21
CA LYS A 34 -17.89 -27.85 -13.99
C LYS A 34 -17.54 -29.00 -14.93
N GLY A 35 -16.45 -28.87 -15.67
CA GLY A 35 -16.00 -29.86 -16.65
C GLY A 35 -16.43 -29.58 -18.09
N GLU A 36 -17.25 -28.54 -18.32
CA GLU A 36 -17.56 -28.08 -19.67
C GLU A 36 -16.61 -26.97 -20.15
N ASP A 37 -16.27 -27.02 -21.45
CA ASP A 37 -15.43 -26.03 -22.11
C ASP A 37 -16.23 -24.86 -22.70
N LYS A 38 -17.50 -25.09 -23.05
CA LYS A 38 -18.35 -24.07 -23.66
C LYS A 38 -18.71 -23.01 -22.63
N LEU A 39 -18.54 -21.74 -22.99
CA LEU A 39 -19.00 -20.62 -22.18
C LEU A 39 -20.53 -20.54 -22.24
N GLY A 40 -21.15 -20.25 -21.10
CA GLY A 40 -22.58 -20.00 -21.02
C GLY A 40 -22.97 -18.66 -21.64
N VAL A 41 -24.25 -18.32 -21.47
CA VAL A 41 -24.80 -17.05 -21.97
C VAL A 41 -24.18 -15.89 -21.21
N LYS A 42 -23.66 -14.90 -21.94
CA LYS A 42 -23.00 -13.72 -21.38
C LYS A 42 -24.02 -12.67 -20.96
N VAL A 43 -23.95 -12.23 -19.71
CA VAL A 43 -24.64 -11.05 -19.20
C VAL A 43 -23.62 -9.93 -18.98
N GLU A 44 -23.95 -8.74 -19.47
CA GLU A 44 -23.14 -7.54 -19.27
C GLU A 44 -23.79 -6.67 -18.20
N ILE A 45 -23.12 -6.45 -17.08
CA ILE A 45 -23.57 -5.56 -16.00
C ILE A 45 -22.89 -4.21 -16.18
N LYS A 46 -23.68 -3.13 -16.16
CA LYS A 46 -23.22 -1.74 -16.27
C LYS A 46 -23.52 -0.95 -15.01
N ASN A 47 -22.95 0.26 -14.96
CA ASN A 47 -23.23 1.29 -13.95
C ASN A 47 -22.75 0.90 -12.53
N MET A 48 -21.49 0.46 -12.43
CA MET A 48 -20.84 0.23 -11.14
C MET A 48 -19.80 1.31 -10.88
N ASN A 49 -20.05 2.11 -9.84
CA ASN A 49 -19.21 3.27 -9.51
C ASN A 49 -18.12 2.96 -8.47
N THR A 50 -18.12 1.76 -7.89
CA THR A 50 -17.11 1.34 -6.90
C THR A 50 -16.67 -0.10 -7.14
N PHE A 51 -15.44 -0.45 -6.76
CA PHE A 51 -14.98 -1.85 -6.80
C PHE A 51 -15.78 -2.76 -5.85
N SER A 52 -16.28 -2.22 -4.74
CA SER A 52 -17.21 -2.96 -3.87
C SER A 52 -18.53 -3.24 -4.58
N GLY A 53 -19.07 -2.27 -5.31
CA GLY A 53 -20.24 -2.41 -6.17
C GLY A 53 -20.04 -3.49 -7.23
N VAL A 54 -18.89 -3.49 -7.91
CA VAL A 54 -18.52 -4.57 -8.86
C VAL A 54 -18.54 -5.95 -8.21
N ARG A 55 -17.91 -6.09 -7.03
CA ARG A 55 -17.91 -7.37 -6.29
C ARG A 55 -19.32 -7.80 -5.90
N ARG A 56 -20.16 -6.88 -5.40
CA ARG A 56 -21.54 -7.17 -5.03
C ARG A 56 -22.39 -7.58 -6.23
N ALA A 57 -22.24 -6.88 -7.35
CA ALA A 57 -22.92 -7.21 -8.60
C ALA A 57 -22.59 -8.62 -9.10
N ILE A 58 -21.30 -9.00 -9.06
CA ILE A 58 -20.86 -10.36 -9.40
C ILE A 58 -21.47 -11.38 -8.44
N ASN A 59 -21.41 -11.11 -7.12
CA ASN A 59 -21.92 -12.02 -6.10
C ASN A 59 -23.44 -12.18 -6.15
N TYR A 60 -24.17 -11.22 -6.71
CA TYR A 60 -25.60 -11.32 -6.98
C TYR A 60 -25.89 -12.08 -8.29
N GLU A 61 -25.18 -11.72 -9.36
CA GLU A 61 -25.47 -12.24 -10.70
C GLU A 61 -25.09 -13.72 -10.85
N VAL A 62 -24.03 -14.20 -10.19
CA VAL A 62 -23.62 -15.61 -10.25
C VAL A 62 -24.71 -16.55 -9.73
N PRO A 63 -25.20 -16.40 -8.47
CA PRO A 63 -26.30 -17.23 -7.97
C PRO A 63 -27.56 -17.11 -8.82
N ARG A 64 -27.93 -15.89 -9.27
CA ARG A 64 -29.10 -15.66 -10.12
C ARG A 64 -29.05 -16.49 -11.41
N GLN A 65 -27.88 -16.50 -12.07
CA GLN A 65 -27.69 -17.28 -13.29
C GLN A 65 -27.78 -18.79 -13.02
N ILE A 66 -27.17 -19.26 -11.92
CA ILE A 66 -27.21 -20.67 -11.52
C ILE A 66 -28.65 -21.10 -11.24
N GLU A 67 -29.38 -20.37 -10.41
CA GLU A 67 -30.78 -20.66 -10.05
C GLU A 67 -31.70 -20.67 -11.28
N THR A 68 -31.49 -19.74 -12.22
CA THR A 68 -32.25 -19.71 -13.48
C THR A 68 -32.02 -20.98 -14.30
N LEU A 69 -30.78 -21.47 -14.37
CA LEU A 69 -30.44 -22.69 -15.13
C LEU A 69 -30.91 -23.96 -14.42
N GLU A 70 -30.76 -24.04 -13.09
CA GLU A 70 -31.17 -25.20 -12.28
C GLU A 70 -32.69 -25.38 -12.21
N SER A 71 -33.45 -24.28 -12.29
CA SER A 71 -34.91 -24.31 -12.40
C SER A 71 -35.43 -24.65 -13.81
N GLY A 72 -34.54 -24.95 -14.77
CA GLY A 72 -34.88 -25.26 -16.16
C GLY A 72 -35.19 -24.03 -17.01
N GLY A 73 -34.93 -22.82 -16.52
CA GLY A 73 -35.04 -21.58 -17.27
C GLY A 73 -33.87 -21.40 -18.26
N THR A 74 -34.04 -20.46 -19.18
CA THR A 74 -33.03 -20.10 -20.18
C THR A 74 -32.50 -18.70 -19.93
N LEU A 75 -31.18 -18.55 -19.93
CA LEU A 75 -30.54 -17.24 -19.93
C LEU A 75 -30.53 -16.64 -21.33
N VAL A 76 -30.70 -15.33 -21.43
CA VAL A 76 -30.58 -14.56 -22.67
C VAL A 76 -29.41 -13.59 -22.56
N GLN A 77 -28.79 -13.28 -23.71
CA GLN A 77 -27.73 -12.29 -23.72
C GLN A 77 -28.35 -10.89 -23.59
N GLU A 78 -28.12 -10.26 -22.44
CA GLU A 78 -28.72 -8.98 -22.10
C GLU A 78 -27.72 -8.06 -21.41
N THR A 79 -28.07 -6.78 -21.39
CA THR A 79 -27.38 -5.78 -20.58
C THR A 79 -28.23 -5.49 -19.35
N ARG A 80 -27.64 -5.70 -18.17
CA ARG A 80 -28.24 -5.39 -16.88
C ARG A 80 -27.58 -4.17 -16.24
N ARG A 81 -28.32 -3.45 -15.41
CA ARG A 81 -27.83 -2.36 -14.56
C ARG A 81 -27.66 -2.88 -13.15
N TRP A 82 -26.59 -2.47 -12.48
CA TRP A 82 -26.47 -2.63 -11.04
C TRP A 82 -27.23 -1.52 -10.30
N ASP A 83 -28.17 -1.89 -9.44
CA ASP A 83 -28.78 -0.99 -8.45
C ASP A 83 -28.11 -1.20 -7.09
N ASP A 84 -27.34 -0.20 -6.66
CA ASP A 84 -26.53 -0.30 -5.45
C ASP A 84 -27.36 -0.22 -4.16
N VAL A 85 -28.54 0.41 -4.21
CA VAL A 85 -29.45 0.58 -3.07
C VAL A 85 -30.25 -0.69 -2.85
N ALA A 86 -30.83 -1.23 -3.93
CA ALA A 86 -31.60 -2.46 -3.89
C ALA A 86 -30.70 -3.71 -3.81
N GLY A 87 -29.43 -3.61 -4.22
CA GLY A 87 -28.49 -4.72 -4.20
C GLY A 87 -28.80 -5.79 -5.24
N ILE A 88 -29.39 -5.41 -6.37
CA ILE A 88 -29.86 -6.31 -7.44
C ILE A 88 -29.36 -5.86 -8.82
N THR A 89 -29.33 -6.79 -9.77
CA THR A 89 -29.18 -6.46 -11.20
C THR A 89 -30.56 -6.36 -11.85
N GLU A 90 -30.80 -5.31 -12.60
CA GLU A 90 -32.06 -5.09 -13.34
C GLU A 90 -31.82 -5.17 -14.84
N SER A 91 -32.72 -5.81 -15.58
CA SER A 91 -32.61 -5.84 -17.05
C SER A 91 -32.91 -4.45 -17.61
N MET A 92 -32.01 -3.90 -18.42
CA MET A 92 -32.25 -2.62 -19.11
C MET A 92 -32.76 -2.84 -20.54
N ARG A 93 -32.17 -3.79 -21.25
CA ARG A 93 -32.49 -4.08 -22.66
C ARG A 93 -32.02 -5.48 -23.04
N THR A 94 -32.90 -6.26 -23.66
CA THR A 94 -32.53 -7.46 -24.41
C THR A 94 -31.80 -7.05 -25.69
N LYS A 95 -30.59 -7.58 -25.90
CA LYS A 95 -29.82 -7.31 -27.12
C LYS A 95 -30.49 -8.06 -28.29
N GLU A 96 -31.52 -7.48 -28.89
CA GLU A 96 -32.14 -8.08 -30.08
C GLU A 96 -31.18 -8.06 -31.29
N HIS A 97 -30.18 -7.18 -31.34
CA HIS A 97 -29.14 -7.18 -32.37
C HIS A 97 -27.78 -6.71 -31.83
N ALA A 98 -26.68 -7.29 -32.31
CA ALA A 98 -25.35 -6.73 -32.14
C ALA A 98 -25.31 -5.34 -32.82
N HIS A 99 -24.85 -4.32 -32.10
CA HIS A 99 -24.75 -2.98 -32.68
C HIS A 99 -23.73 -2.99 -33.83
N ASP A 100 -24.18 -2.65 -35.04
CA ASP A 100 -23.27 -2.41 -36.15
C ASP A 100 -22.60 -1.03 -35.98
N TYR A 101 -21.40 -1.06 -35.38
CA TYR A 101 -20.59 0.14 -35.16
C TYR A 101 -19.95 0.68 -36.43
N ARG A 102 -20.01 -0.05 -37.56
CA ARG A 102 -19.43 0.36 -38.85
C ARG A 102 -17.98 0.84 -38.71
N TYR A 103 -17.15 0.09 -37.99
CA TYR A 103 -15.74 0.44 -37.81
C TYR A 103 -15.04 0.61 -39.17
N PHE A 104 -14.41 1.76 -39.38
CA PHE A 104 -13.51 2.03 -40.51
C PHE A 104 -12.29 2.80 -40.01
N PRO A 105 -11.13 2.73 -40.69
CA PRO A 105 -9.95 3.50 -40.30
C PRO A 105 -10.23 5.00 -40.38
N GLU A 106 -9.87 5.74 -39.34
CA GLU A 106 -9.98 7.21 -39.31
C GLU A 106 -9.07 7.84 -40.38
N PRO A 107 -9.62 8.42 -41.47
CA PRO A 107 -8.80 8.97 -42.55
C PRO A 107 -8.01 10.22 -42.13
N ASP A 108 -8.46 10.94 -41.10
CA ASP A 108 -7.84 12.20 -40.67
C ASP A 108 -6.61 11.98 -39.79
N ILE A 109 -6.41 10.76 -39.26
CA ILE A 109 -5.27 10.41 -38.41
C ILE A 109 -4.39 9.40 -39.14
N MET A 110 -3.16 9.82 -39.49
CA MET A 110 -2.19 8.92 -40.09
C MET A 110 -1.85 7.75 -39.14
N PRO A 111 -1.70 6.52 -39.65
CA PRO A 111 -1.29 5.39 -38.84
C PRO A 111 0.02 5.65 -38.10
N LEU A 112 0.02 5.48 -36.77
CA LEU A 112 1.22 5.55 -35.96
C LEU A 112 1.99 4.24 -36.08
N LYS A 113 3.26 4.32 -36.50
CA LYS A 113 4.21 3.20 -36.45
C LYS A 113 5.38 3.58 -35.53
N PRO A 114 5.37 3.13 -34.26
CA PRO A 114 6.48 3.38 -33.35
C PRO A 114 7.77 2.75 -33.87
N ASP A 115 8.88 3.48 -33.74
CA ASP A 115 10.22 2.95 -34.03
C ASP A 115 10.90 2.42 -32.76
N GLU A 116 12.04 1.76 -32.93
CA GLU A 116 12.80 1.17 -31.82
C GLU A 116 13.32 2.24 -30.84
N ALA A 117 13.62 3.45 -31.32
CA ALA A 117 14.10 4.54 -30.47
C ALA A 117 12.99 5.00 -29.52
N TRP A 118 11.78 5.20 -30.04
CA TRP A 118 10.60 5.56 -29.25
C TRP A 118 10.23 4.43 -28.26
N LEU A 119 10.29 3.16 -28.69
CA LEU A 119 10.02 2.04 -27.79
C LEU A 119 11.06 1.95 -26.66
N ALA A 120 12.34 2.22 -26.95
CA ALA A 120 13.39 2.26 -25.94
C ALA A 120 13.17 3.41 -24.94
N GLU A 121 12.79 4.59 -25.43
CA GLU A 121 12.42 5.74 -24.60
C GLU A 121 11.25 5.38 -23.66
N VAL A 122 10.16 4.83 -24.18
CA VAL A 122 9.01 4.41 -23.36
C VAL A 122 9.41 3.38 -22.31
N ARG A 123 10.25 2.40 -22.68
CA ARG A 123 10.75 1.39 -21.73
C ARG A 123 11.57 2.00 -20.61
N SER A 124 12.31 3.08 -20.87
CA SER A 124 13.12 3.76 -19.85
C SER A 124 12.28 4.43 -18.75
N HIS A 125 11.00 4.74 -19.05
CA HIS A 125 10.04 5.31 -18.11
C HIS A 125 9.28 4.26 -17.29
N ILE A 126 9.45 2.96 -17.58
CA ILE A 126 8.74 1.91 -16.83
C ILE A 126 9.32 1.83 -15.42
N VAL A 127 8.47 2.10 -14.44
CA VAL A 127 8.78 1.95 -13.02
C VAL A 127 8.67 0.50 -12.57
N GLU A 128 9.29 0.18 -11.42
CA GLU A 128 9.08 -1.10 -10.77
C GLU A 128 7.61 -1.27 -10.37
N LEU A 129 6.99 -2.37 -10.81
CA LEU A 129 5.57 -2.63 -10.54
C LEU A 129 5.32 -2.90 -9.05
N PRO A 130 4.12 -2.58 -8.52
CA PRO A 130 3.79 -2.73 -7.10
C PRO A 130 4.11 -4.12 -6.53
N LEU A 131 3.72 -5.18 -7.26
CA LEU A 131 3.95 -6.56 -6.82
C LEU A 131 5.45 -6.93 -6.83
N ALA A 132 6.19 -6.49 -7.84
CA ALA A 132 7.63 -6.73 -7.92
C ALA A 132 8.36 -6.00 -6.78
N ARG A 133 7.99 -4.73 -6.52
CA ARG A 133 8.51 -3.95 -5.40
C ARG A 133 8.19 -4.59 -4.05
N LYS A 134 6.97 -5.09 -3.86
CA LYS A 134 6.58 -5.86 -2.66
C LYS A 134 7.49 -7.08 -2.46
N GLN A 135 7.66 -7.88 -3.51
CA GLN A 135 8.50 -9.07 -3.47
C GLN A 135 9.95 -8.70 -3.13
N ARG A 136 10.48 -7.65 -3.75
CA ARG A 136 11.82 -7.14 -3.45
C ARG A 136 11.97 -6.73 -2.00
N PHE A 137 10.98 -6.05 -1.40
CA PHE A 137 11.00 -5.71 0.02
C PHE A 137 11.06 -6.96 0.92
N MET A 138 10.31 -7.99 0.56
CA MET A 138 10.32 -9.25 1.31
C MET A 138 11.65 -10.00 1.16
N THR A 139 12.18 -10.11 -0.05
CA THR A 139 13.37 -10.92 -0.33
C THR A 139 14.67 -10.23 0.04
N ASN A 140 14.81 -8.94 -0.27
CA ASN A 140 16.09 -8.23 -0.14
C ASN A 140 16.25 -7.59 1.24
N TYR A 141 15.14 -7.22 1.89
CA TYR A 141 15.15 -6.54 3.19
C TYR A 141 14.57 -7.39 4.32
N GLY A 142 14.05 -8.59 4.02
CA GLY A 142 13.48 -9.49 5.04
C GLY A 142 12.19 -8.96 5.68
N ILE A 143 11.48 -8.07 4.98
CA ILE A 143 10.28 -7.40 5.50
C ILE A 143 9.08 -8.35 5.39
N PRO A 144 8.27 -8.52 6.46
CA PRO A 144 7.03 -9.29 6.40
C PRO A 144 6.09 -8.79 5.31
N ALA A 145 5.28 -9.68 4.74
CA ALA A 145 4.37 -9.33 3.64
C ALA A 145 3.39 -8.19 4.00
N GLN A 146 2.93 -8.13 5.25
CA GLN A 146 2.02 -7.09 5.75
C GLN A 146 2.69 -5.71 5.79
N ASP A 147 3.93 -5.64 6.29
CA ASP A 147 4.70 -4.40 6.35
C ASP A 147 5.08 -3.93 4.93
N ALA A 148 5.39 -4.87 4.03
CA ALA A 148 5.65 -4.57 2.63
C ALA A 148 4.41 -3.98 1.93
N ASP A 149 3.19 -4.41 2.29
CA ASP A 149 1.95 -3.81 1.76
C ASP A 149 1.79 -2.35 2.17
N VAL A 150 2.31 -1.92 3.33
CA VAL A 150 2.26 -0.52 3.77
C VAL A 150 3.09 0.37 2.84
N PHE A 151 4.32 -0.04 2.55
CA PHE A 151 5.19 0.70 1.62
C PHE A 151 4.69 0.66 0.19
N VAL A 152 4.03 -0.43 -0.20
CA VAL A 152 3.45 -0.54 -1.54
C VAL A 152 2.19 0.32 -1.65
N GLY A 153 1.36 0.39 -0.62
CA GLY A 153 0.17 1.25 -0.60
C GLY A 153 0.48 2.74 -0.56
N ASN A 154 1.66 3.14 -0.05
CA ASN A 154 2.10 4.53 0.04
C ASN A 154 3.47 4.70 -0.64
N VAL A 155 3.46 5.07 -1.93
CA VAL A 155 4.66 5.19 -2.77
C VAL A 155 5.71 6.14 -2.15
N PRO A 156 5.35 7.36 -1.70
CA PRO A 156 6.30 8.25 -1.05
C PRO A 156 6.95 7.66 0.21
N LEU A 157 6.16 7.02 1.09
CA LEU A 157 6.67 6.38 2.30
C LEU A 157 7.61 5.20 1.97
N GLY A 158 7.27 4.40 0.96
CA GLY A 158 8.15 3.35 0.45
C GLY A 158 9.47 3.92 -0.09
N GLY A 159 9.41 5.03 -0.82
CA GLY A 159 10.62 5.71 -1.33
C GLY A 159 11.49 6.27 -0.21
N PHE A 160 10.87 6.80 0.86
CA PHE A 160 11.56 7.21 2.07
C PHE A 160 12.28 6.02 2.74
N PHE A 161 11.58 4.89 2.92
CA PHE A 161 12.15 3.69 3.50
C PHE A 161 13.37 3.18 2.70
N GLU A 162 13.28 3.15 1.38
CA GLU A 162 14.38 2.69 0.53
C GLU A 162 15.63 3.53 0.67
N LYS A 163 15.48 4.85 0.77
CA LYS A 163 16.60 5.76 1.04
C LYS A 163 17.14 5.58 2.48
N ALA A 164 16.25 5.34 3.45
CA ALA A 164 16.66 5.12 4.84
C ALA A 164 17.44 3.82 5.01
N VAL A 165 17.10 2.76 4.27
CA VAL A 165 17.76 1.45 4.41
C VAL A 165 19.13 1.37 3.73
N GLU A 166 19.49 2.33 2.88
CA GLU A 166 20.80 2.37 2.21
C GLU A 166 21.94 2.33 3.24
N GLY A 167 22.79 1.31 3.18
CA GLY A 167 23.92 1.11 4.10
C GLY A 167 23.53 0.69 5.53
N ALA A 168 22.26 0.41 5.79
CA ALA A 168 21.80 -0.06 7.10
C ALA A 168 22.10 -1.54 7.33
N LYS A 169 22.43 -1.89 8.57
CA LYS A 169 22.61 -3.30 8.99
C LYS A 169 21.27 -4.00 9.27
N ASN A 170 20.25 -3.24 9.66
CA ASN A 170 18.98 -3.77 10.16
C ASN A 170 17.79 -3.14 9.45
N ALA A 171 17.51 -3.61 8.23
CA ALA A 171 16.41 -3.12 7.42
C ALA A 171 15.03 -3.27 8.10
N LYS A 172 14.84 -4.35 8.85
CA LYS A 172 13.59 -4.64 9.55
C LYS A 172 13.32 -3.62 10.68
N ALA A 173 14.33 -3.26 11.46
CA ALA A 173 14.17 -2.22 12.47
C ALA A 173 13.83 -0.86 11.85
N ILE A 174 14.48 -0.49 10.74
CA ILE A 174 14.14 0.73 10.00
C ILE A 174 12.69 0.69 9.51
N ALA A 175 12.27 -0.42 8.90
CA ALA A 175 10.88 -0.58 8.45
C ALA A 175 9.89 -0.39 9.60
N ASN A 176 10.17 -0.99 10.77
CA ASN A 176 9.33 -0.84 11.97
C ASN A 176 9.24 0.61 12.45
N TRP A 177 10.35 1.36 12.46
CA TRP A 177 10.34 2.78 12.84
C TRP A 177 9.60 3.65 11.82
N VAL A 178 9.77 3.37 10.53
CA VAL A 178 9.05 4.10 9.48
C VAL A 178 7.54 3.85 9.57
N ILE A 179 7.11 2.60 9.80
CA ILE A 179 5.69 2.25 9.87
C ILE A 179 5.07 2.70 11.20
N ASN A 180 5.65 2.34 12.34
CA ASN A 180 4.99 2.55 13.64
C ASN A 180 5.15 3.97 14.18
N ASN A 181 6.20 4.70 13.77
CA ASN A 181 6.50 6.02 14.31
C ASN A 181 6.29 7.09 13.25
N LEU A 182 7.01 7.01 12.12
CA LEU A 182 6.91 8.04 11.09
C LEU A 182 5.53 8.10 10.45
N GLN A 183 5.00 6.99 9.93
CA GLN A 183 3.69 6.97 9.31
C GLN A 183 2.58 7.37 10.30
N ALA A 184 2.65 6.88 11.54
CA ALA A 184 1.70 7.28 12.58
C ALA A 184 1.72 8.79 12.83
N ARG A 185 2.90 9.40 12.92
CA ARG A 185 3.06 10.84 13.14
C ARG A 185 2.65 11.69 11.94
N LEU A 186 2.92 11.22 10.72
CA LEU A 186 2.44 11.85 9.48
C LEU A 186 0.90 11.89 9.45
N ILE A 187 0.25 10.77 9.79
CA ILE A 187 -1.22 10.68 9.87
C ILE A 187 -1.76 11.62 10.97
N GLU A 188 -1.16 11.62 12.16
CA GLU A 188 -1.59 12.45 13.28
C GLU A 188 -1.52 13.95 12.96
N THR A 189 -0.46 14.37 12.27
CA THR A 189 -0.20 15.79 11.95
C THR A 189 -0.76 16.22 10.59
N GLY A 190 -1.22 15.28 9.77
CA GLY A 190 -1.68 15.53 8.41
C GLY A 190 -0.56 15.96 7.46
N THR A 191 0.70 15.65 7.79
CA THR A 191 1.88 16.01 6.99
C THR A 191 2.27 14.91 6.01
N THR A 192 3.11 15.25 5.03
CA THR A 192 3.66 14.31 4.05
C THR A 192 5.16 14.12 4.23
N VAL A 193 5.72 13.06 3.63
CA VAL A 193 7.17 12.78 3.70
C VAL A 193 8.03 13.91 3.12
N ASP A 194 7.48 14.70 2.19
CA ASP A 194 8.17 15.82 1.55
C ASP A 194 8.23 17.07 2.45
N GLU A 195 7.44 17.11 3.52
CA GLU A 195 7.38 18.21 4.49
C GLU A 195 8.25 17.96 5.74
N LEU A 196 8.94 16.83 5.79
CA LEU A 196 9.79 16.47 6.92
C LEU A 196 11.01 17.40 7.03
N LYS A 197 11.41 17.69 8.26
CA LYS A 197 12.58 18.53 8.58
C LYS A 197 13.89 17.74 8.64
N PHE A 198 13.87 16.47 8.25
CA PHE A 198 15.01 15.57 8.30
C PHE A 198 14.99 14.60 7.11
N GLU A 199 16.19 14.18 6.72
CA GLU A 199 16.39 13.24 5.62
C GLU A 199 16.24 11.78 6.08
N PRO A 200 15.95 10.83 5.17
CA PRO A 200 15.83 9.40 5.49
C PRO A 200 17.02 8.82 6.26
N ALA A 201 18.22 9.36 6.03
CA ALA A 201 19.45 8.97 6.72
C ALA A 201 19.38 9.18 8.25
N ALA A 202 18.56 10.12 8.75
CA ALA A 202 18.42 10.34 10.17
C ALA A 202 17.68 9.19 10.87
N ILE A 203 16.71 8.54 10.21
CA ILE A 203 16.07 7.34 10.78
C ILE A 203 17.05 6.17 10.84
N ARG A 204 17.90 6.03 9.82
CA ARG A 204 18.98 5.03 9.82
C ARG A 204 19.93 5.25 10.99
N GLU A 205 20.35 6.49 11.21
CA GLU A 205 21.25 6.88 12.30
C GLU A 205 20.60 6.61 13.66
N LEU A 206 19.35 7.03 13.87
CA LEU A 206 18.58 6.74 15.09
C LEU A 206 18.53 5.25 15.40
N VAL A 207 18.16 4.42 14.41
CA VAL A 207 18.13 2.96 14.56
C VAL A 207 19.52 2.40 14.86
N GLY A 208 20.56 2.94 14.23
CA GLY A 208 21.94 2.54 14.50
C GLY A 208 22.38 2.80 15.94
N ILE A 209 22.00 3.93 16.52
CA ILE A 209 22.32 4.29 17.92
C ILE A 209 21.56 3.39 18.91
N ILE A 210 20.31 3.04 18.59
CA ILE A 210 19.51 2.10 19.39
C ILE A 210 20.10 0.68 19.32
N ASP A 211 20.40 0.20 18.11
CA ASP A 211 20.98 -1.14 17.90
C ASP A 211 22.38 -1.26 18.55
N ALA A 212 23.11 -0.15 18.67
CA ALA A 212 24.38 -0.09 19.40
C ALA A 212 24.22 -0.11 20.93
N GLY A 213 23.00 -0.01 21.46
CA GLY A 213 22.72 0.07 22.90
C GLY A 213 23.10 1.41 23.52
N THR A 214 23.41 2.43 22.71
CA THR A 214 23.73 3.78 23.22
C THR A 214 22.52 4.44 23.85
N ILE A 215 21.31 4.18 23.32
CA ILE A 215 20.05 4.62 23.92
C ILE A 215 19.05 3.48 23.98
N SER A 216 18.13 3.55 24.96
CA SER A 216 16.99 2.62 25.02
C SER A 216 16.00 2.90 23.90
N SER A 217 15.10 1.94 23.62
CA SER A 217 13.95 2.15 22.72
C SER A 217 13.10 3.36 23.16
N LYS A 218 12.92 3.56 24.47
CA LYS A 218 12.21 4.74 25.02
C LYS A 218 12.96 6.04 24.70
N GLY A 219 14.27 6.07 24.90
CA GLY A 219 15.12 7.21 24.52
C GLY A 219 15.04 7.48 23.02
N GLY A 220 14.98 6.42 22.20
CA GLY A 220 14.76 6.53 20.77
C GLY A 220 13.45 7.24 20.39
N GLN A 221 12.36 7.01 21.15
CA GLN A 221 11.08 7.70 20.93
C GLN A 221 11.21 9.20 21.20
N GLU A 222 11.92 9.57 22.27
CA GLU A 222 12.15 10.97 22.64
C GLU A 222 13.03 11.69 21.61
N VAL A 223 14.04 11.00 21.07
CA VAL A 223 14.87 11.53 19.97
C VAL A 223 14.05 11.68 18.69
N PHE A 224 13.22 10.69 18.35
CA PHE A 224 12.37 10.75 17.16
C PHE A 224 11.37 11.91 17.23
N ALA A 225 10.76 12.16 18.39
CA ALA A 225 9.84 13.27 18.58
C ALA A 225 10.52 14.62 18.32
N GLU A 226 11.71 14.83 18.87
CA GLU A 226 12.53 16.02 18.64
C GLU A 226 12.93 16.16 17.16
N LEU A 227 13.40 15.06 16.56
CA LEU A 227 13.80 15.01 15.17
C LEU A 227 12.65 15.38 14.24
N PHE A 228 11.44 14.92 14.55
CA PHE A 228 10.25 15.25 13.77
C PHE A 228 9.85 16.72 13.89
N GLU A 229 9.88 17.27 15.10
CA GLU A 229 9.46 18.64 15.36
C GLU A 229 10.46 19.68 14.89
N ASN A 230 11.76 19.42 15.08
CA ASN A 230 12.82 20.42 14.91
C ASN A 230 13.89 20.02 13.89
N GLY A 231 13.91 18.76 13.43
CA GLY A 231 14.96 18.24 12.55
C GLY A 231 16.28 18.03 13.28
N GLY A 232 17.37 17.93 12.51
CA GLY A 232 18.73 17.79 13.04
C GLY A 232 19.28 16.36 12.99
N SER A 233 20.35 16.11 13.77
CA SER A 233 21.01 14.81 13.86
C SER A 233 20.57 14.07 15.14
N PRO A 234 20.18 12.79 15.03
CA PRO A 234 19.90 11.94 16.20
C PRO A 234 21.02 11.93 17.24
N VAL A 235 22.29 11.83 16.84
CA VAL A 235 23.43 11.85 17.79
C VAL A 235 23.45 13.15 18.59
N ALA A 236 23.31 14.30 17.92
CA ALA A 236 23.32 15.60 18.60
C ALA A 236 22.14 15.75 19.59
N ILE A 237 20.98 15.20 19.25
CA ILE A 237 19.80 15.20 20.14
C ILE A 237 20.05 14.32 21.38
N VAL A 238 20.68 13.16 21.20
CA VAL A 238 21.02 12.26 22.32
C VAL A 238 21.96 12.94 23.30
N GLU A 239 23.00 13.61 22.81
CA GLU A 239 23.95 14.36 23.64
C GLU A 239 23.27 15.52 24.36
N ALA A 240 22.48 16.32 23.64
CA ALA A 240 21.80 17.49 24.21
C ALA A 240 20.78 17.12 25.31
N LYS A 241 20.12 15.97 25.18
CA LYS A 241 19.12 15.48 26.15
C LYS A 241 19.69 14.54 27.21
N GLY A 242 20.98 14.20 27.14
CA GLY A 242 21.62 13.30 28.11
C GLY A 242 21.00 11.89 28.12
N LEU A 243 20.60 11.37 26.96
CA LEU A 243 19.84 10.11 26.85
C LEU A 243 20.74 8.86 26.75
N ALA A 244 22.06 9.03 26.79
CA ALA A 244 23.01 7.93 26.70
C ALA A 244 22.86 6.97 27.88
N GLN A 245 22.78 5.66 27.59
CA GLN A 245 22.70 4.63 28.62
C GLN A 245 24.07 4.42 29.28
N VAL A 246 24.10 4.56 30.60
CA VAL A 246 25.22 4.06 31.41
C VAL A 246 24.99 2.57 31.63
N SER A 247 25.84 1.75 31.00
CA SER A 247 25.76 0.29 31.04
C SER A 247 26.99 -0.37 31.66
N GLU A 248 27.96 0.42 32.13
CA GLU A 248 29.09 -0.11 32.89
C GLU A 248 28.63 -0.51 34.30
N SER A 249 28.72 -1.81 34.60
CA SER A 249 28.29 -2.38 35.87
C SER A 249 28.97 -1.73 37.08
N GLY A 250 30.22 -1.27 36.95
CA GLY A 250 30.96 -0.66 38.05
C GLY A 250 30.39 0.67 38.55
N GLU A 251 29.85 1.51 37.66
CA GLU A 251 29.19 2.76 38.06
C GLU A 251 27.78 2.50 38.58
N LEU A 252 27.06 1.57 37.95
CA LEU A 252 25.72 1.16 38.38
C LEU A 252 25.75 0.52 39.78
N ASP A 253 26.69 -0.39 40.04
CA ASP A 253 26.87 -1.04 41.35
C ASP A 253 27.16 -0.01 42.43
N LYS A 254 27.97 1.01 42.11
CA LYS A 254 28.28 2.11 43.02
C LYS A 254 27.04 2.96 43.32
N TRP A 255 26.27 3.34 42.30
CA TRP A 255 25.03 4.10 42.51
C TRP A 255 23.97 3.30 43.26
N CYS A 256 23.87 1.99 43.00
CA CYS A 256 23.01 1.09 43.75
C CYS A 256 23.43 1.03 45.23
N GLN A 257 24.71 0.89 45.52
CA GLN A 257 25.22 0.88 46.90
C GLN A 257 24.97 2.23 47.59
N ASP A 258 25.27 3.35 46.92
CA ASP A 258 25.03 4.69 47.45
C ASP A 258 23.53 4.93 47.75
N ALA A 259 22.64 4.38 46.92
CA ALA A 259 21.19 4.48 47.13
C ALA A 259 20.69 3.64 48.31
N ILE A 260 21.23 2.42 48.50
CA ILE A 260 20.94 1.54 49.64
C ILE A 260 21.43 2.20 50.93
N ASP A 261 22.66 2.69 50.95
CA ASP A 261 23.27 3.34 52.12
C ASP A 261 22.51 4.61 52.52
N SER A 262 21.95 5.33 51.53
CA SER A 262 21.18 6.56 51.75
C SER A 262 19.70 6.31 52.13
N ASN A 263 19.18 5.10 51.91
CA ASN A 263 17.76 4.77 52.14
C ASN A 263 17.61 3.38 52.80
N PRO A 264 18.04 3.21 54.06
CA PRO A 264 18.03 1.91 54.73
C PRO A 264 16.63 1.34 54.96
N GLY A 265 15.60 2.18 55.17
CA GLY A 265 14.23 1.71 55.40
C GLY A 265 13.66 0.86 54.25
N PRO A 266 13.60 1.37 53.00
CA PRO A 266 13.18 0.58 51.85
C PRO A 266 14.05 -0.65 51.54
N ALA A 267 15.33 -0.64 51.94
CA ALA A 267 16.23 -1.78 51.77
C ALA A 267 15.95 -2.89 52.79
N ASP A 268 15.58 -2.53 54.03
CA ASP A 268 15.19 -3.48 55.08
C ASP A 268 13.79 -4.08 54.84
N ASP A 269 12.94 -3.41 54.05
CA ASP A 269 11.57 -3.83 53.73
C ASP A 269 11.47 -4.82 52.53
N TYR A 270 12.57 -5.07 51.79
CA TYR A 270 12.62 -5.96 50.60
C TYR A 270 13.26 -7.31 50.91
#